data_AF-A0A1F7WC39-F1
#
_entry.id   AF-A0A1F7WC39-F1
#
_cell.length_a   1.000
_cell.length_b   1.000
_cell.length_c   1.000
_cell.angle_alpha   90.00
_cell.angle_beta   90.00
_cell.angle_gamma   90.00
#
_symmetry.space_group_name_H-M   'P 1'
#
loop_
_entity.id
_entity.type
_entity.pdbx_description
1 polymer ?
#
loop_
_entity_poly.entity_id
_entity_poly.type
_entity_poly.pdbx_seq_one_letter_code
_entity_poly.pdbx_strand_id
1 'polypeptide(L)'
;MVRSVLKTKKSAESFLIPILFGLFAASFFVVFARAPEQVIGVSSDRALRAEGVSYEATALHILRLTNVEQSIPRMRSPVYELSVRDGGILNESVIRYRIPKELRSAPPHLLTFIVFDTKTLSWTSIPTTIDEKKEVASATVPIHQVLMIGLGTIF
;
A
#
# COMPACT_ATOMS: atom_id res chain seq x y z
N MET A 1 57.66 -15.96 -52.92
CA MET A 1 57.29 -14.85 -52.01
C MET A 1 55.79 -14.97 -51.74
N VAL A 2 55.41 -15.57 -50.60
CA VAL A 2 54.01 -15.86 -50.26
C VAL A 2 53.72 -15.20 -48.92
N ARG A 3 52.77 -14.26 -48.90
CA ARG A 3 52.07 -13.81 -47.68
C ARG A 3 50.62 -13.51 -48.06
N SER A 4 49.77 -14.52 -48.02
CA SER A 4 48.33 -14.30 -47.93
C SER A 4 48.02 -13.93 -46.48
N VAL A 5 47.59 -12.67 -46.29
CA VAL A 5 47.07 -12.20 -45.00
C VAL A 5 45.71 -12.85 -44.81
N LEU A 6 45.63 -13.89 -43.98
CA LEU A 6 44.37 -14.43 -43.48
C LEU A 6 43.72 -13.37 -42.59
N LYS A 7 42.82 -12.57 -43.16
CA LYS A 7 41.83 -11.81 -42.39
C LYS A 7 40.84 -12.83 -41.83
N THR A 8 41.03 -13.20 -40.56
CA THR A 8 40.01 -13.87 -39.76
C THR A 8 38.79 -12.95 -39.67
N LYS A 9 37.76 -13.25 -40.47
CA LYS A 9 36.42 -12.69 -40.31
C LYS A 9 35.97 -13.08 -38.90
N LYS A 10 35.96 -12.14 -37.94
CA LYS A 10 35.34 -12.34 -36.63
C LYS A 10 33.86 -12.62 -36.90
N SER A 11 33.50 -13.90 -36.82
CA SER A 11 32.14 -14.37 -37.02
C SER A 11 31.21 -13.68 -36.03
N ALA A 12 30.10 -13.13 -36.55
CA ALA A 12 29.01 -12.56 -35.77
C ALA A 12 28.40 -13.58 -34.78
N GLU A 13 28.69 -14.88 -34.97
CA GLU A 13 28.31 -15.96 -34.05
C GLU A 13 28.95 -15.80 -32.66
N SER A 14 30.14 -15.17 -32.55
CA SER A 14 30.83 -14.98 -31.27
C SER A 14 30.14 -13.99 -30.33
N PHE A 15 29.34 -13.06 -30.86
CA PHE A 15 28.54 -12.11 -30.07
C PHE A 15 27.14 -12.66 -29.74
N LEU A 16 26.66 -13.67 -30.48
CA LEU A 16 25.31 -14.22 -30.31
C LEU A 16 25.19 -15.05 -29.01
N ILE A 17 26.25 -15.78 -28.67
CA ILE A 17 26.31 -16.68 -27.51
C ILE A 17 26.15 -15.93 -26.17
N PRO A 18 26.89 -14.84 -25.87
CA PRO A 18 26.71 -14.10 -24.62
C PRO A 18 25.34 -13.40 -24.55
N ILE A 19 24.74 -13.01 -25.68
CA ILE A 19 23.38 -12.44 -25.71
C ILE A 19 22.34 -13.51 -25.37
N LEU A 20 22.44 -14.70 -25.97
CA LEU A 20 21.56 -15.83 -25.67
C LEU A 20 21.69 -16.27 -24.20
N PHE A 21 22.92 -16.30 -23.66
CA PHE A 21 23.15 -16.62 -22.25
C PHE A 21 22.58 -15.54 -21.32
N GLY A 22 22.78 -14.25 -21.63
CA GLY A 22 22.20 -13.14 -20.88
C GLY A 22 20.67 -13.15 -20.91
N LEU A 23 20.07 -13.48 -22.05
CA LEU A 23 18.62 -13.60 -22.20
C LEU A 23 18.06 -14.78 -21.40
N PHE A 24 18.75 -15.93 -21.43
CA PHE A 24 18.38 -17.09 -20.62
C PHE A 24 18.51 -16.80 -19.12
N ALA A 25 19.60 -16.15 -18.70
CA ALA A 25 19.80 -15.77 -17.31
C ALA A 25 18.72 -14.79 -16.84
N ALA A 26 18.42 -13.74 -17.62
CA ALA A 26 17.34 -12.80 -17.33
C ALA A 26 15.97 -13.51 -17.23
N SER A 27 15.69 -14.44 -18.15
CA SER A 27 14.46 -15.24 -18.13
C SER A 27 14.36 -16.13 -16.89
N PHE A 28 15.48 -16.70 -16.44
CA PHE A 28 15.53 -17.52 -15.23
C PHE A 28 15.23 -16.68 -13.99
N PHE A 29 15.77 -15.46 -13.87
CA PHE A 29 15.49 -14.56 -12.75
C PHE A 29 14.05 -14.04 -12.71
N VAL A 30 13.39 -13.89 -13.87
CA VAL A 30 11.97 -13.50 -13.94
C VAL A 30 11.06 -14.56 -13.30
N VAL A 31 11.41 -15.85 -13.33
CA VAL A 31 10.60 -16.93 -12.74
C VAL A 31 10.65 -16.92 -11.20
N PHE A 32 11.70 -16.37 -10.58
CA PHE A 32 11.84 -16.31 -9.12
C PHE A 32 11.41 -14.97 -8.50
N ALA A 33 11.06 -13.97 -9.31
CA ALA A 33 10.46 -12.75 -8.80
C ALA A 33 9.07 -13.09 -8.24
N ARG A 34 8.85 -12.89 -6.93
CA ARG A 34 7.51 -13.01 -6.34
C ARG A 34 6.58 -12.05 -7.07
N ALA A 35 5.47 -12.56 -7.56
CA ALA A 35 4.45 -11.71 -8.16
C ALA A 35 3.84 -10.80 -7.07
N PRO A 36 3.46 -9.56 -7.40
CA PRO A 36 2.73 -8.72 -6.47
C PRO A 36 1.38 -9.36 -6.12
N GLU A 37 1.13 -9.56 -4.83
CA GLU A 37 -0.13 -10.11 -4.33
C GLU A 37 -1.06 -8.98 -3.87
N GLN A 38 -2.36 -9.13 -4.17
CA GLN A 38 -3.39 -8.24 -3.66
C GLN A 38 -3.78 -8.69 -2.25
N VAL A 39 -3.57 -7.81 -1.28
CA VAL A 39 -3.94 -8.05 0.12
C VAL A 39 -5.16 -7.22 0.46
N ILE A 40 -6.16 -7.87 1.07
CA ILE A 40 -7.41 -7.25 1.47
C ILE A 40 -7.66 -7.55 2.94
N GLY A 41 -7.86 -6.51 3.74
CA GLY A 41 -8.29 -6.59 5.12
C GLY A 41 -9.64 -5.94 5.31
N VAL A 42 -10.49 -6.54 6.17
CA VAL A 42 -11.78 -5.98 6.57
C VAL A 42 -11.88 -6.08 8.09
N SER A 43 -12.31 -5.00 8.75
CA SER A 43 -12.55 -5.01 10.19
C SER A 43 -13.69 -5.97 10.55
N SER A 44 -13.70 -6.47 11.79
CA SER A 44 -14.73 -7.38 12.29
C SER A 44 -16.15 -6.80 12.20
N ASP A 45 -16.29 -5.50 12.42
CA ASP A 45 -17.55 -4.75 12.29
C ASP A 45 -17.84 -4.24 10.87
N ARG A 46 -16.97 -4.56 9.91
CA ARG A 46 -17.06 -4.17 8.48
C ARG A 46 -17.13 -2.65 8.25
N ALA A 47 -16.74 -1.85 9.24
CA ALA A 47 -16.69 -0.41 9.11
C ALA A 47 -15.46 0.04 8.32
N LEU A 48 -14.34 -0.68 8.44
CA LEU A 48 -13.10 -0.38 7.74
C LEU A 48 -12.73 -1.51 6.79
N ARG A 49 -12.33 -1.14 5.57
CA ARG A 49 -11.72 -2.02 4.59
C ARG A 49 -10.44 -1.38 4.06
N ALA A 50 -9.38 -2.16 3.93
CA ALA A 50 -8.14 -1.71 3.33
C ALA A 50 -7.71 -2.73 2.27
N GLU A 51 -7.25 -2.21 1.13
CA GLU A 51 -6.80 -2.99 -0.02
C GLU A 51 -5.47 -2.42 -0.48
N GLY A 52 -4.49 -3.28 -0.72
CA GLY A 52 -3.18 -2.86 -1.21
C GLY A 52 -2.48 -3.98 -1.96
N VAL A 53 -1.32 -3.65 -2.51
CA VAL A 53 -0.47 -4.61 -3.22
C VAL A 53 0.85 -4.74 -2.48
N SER A 54 1.32 -5.98 -2.29
CA SER A 54 2.60 -6.27 -1.65
C SER A 54 3.32 -7.43 -2.33
N TYR A 55 4.64 -7.41 -2.28
CA TYR A 55 5.51 -8.51 -2.71
C TYR A 55 5.91 -9.43 -1.54
N GLU A 56 5.64 -8.99 -0.31
CA GLU A 56 6.14 -9.59 0.92
C GLU A 56 5.02 -9.92 1.89
N ALA A 57 4.01 -9.05 1.99
CA ALA A 57 2.89 -9.24 2.89
C ALA A 57 1.82 -10.13 2.28
N THR A 58 1.36 -11.09 3.07
CA THR A 58 0.30 -12.03 2.68
C THR A 58 -1.06 -11.67 3.29
N ALA A 59 -1.06 -10.92 4.39
CA ALA A 59 -2.28 -10.62 5.15
C ALA A 59 -2.22 -9.28 5.86
N LEU A 60 -3.40 -8.69 6.03
CA LEU A 60 -3.63 -7.45 6.78
C LEU A 60 -4.59 -7.73 7.94
N HIS A 61 -4.14 -7.44 9.16
CA HIS A 61 -4.98 -7.49 10.35
C HIS A 61 -5.55 -6.11 10.64
N ILE A 62 -6.83 -6.05 10.95
CA ILE A 62 -7.50 -4.81 11.33
C ILE A 62 -8.11 -4.99 12.71
N LEU A 63 -7.59 -4.27 13.69
CA LEU A 63 -8.08 -4.25 15.06
C LEU A 63 -8.80 -2.93 15.33
N ARG A 64 -10.00 -3.00 15.91
CA ARG A 64 -10.71 -1.83 16.40
C ARG A 64 -10.25 -1.50 17.81
N LEU A 65 -9.73 -0.31 18.00
CA LEU A 65 -9.42 0.27 19.31
C LEU A 65 -10.65 1.04 19.79
N THR A 66 -11.04 0.83 21.04
CA THR A 66 -12.22 1.48 21.64
C THR A 66 -11.79 2.45 22.73
N ASN A 67 -12.49 3.58 22.85
CA ASN A 67 -12.25 4.66 23.81
C ASN A 67 -10.94 5.44 23.61
N VAL A 68 -10.05 5.03 22.71
CA VAL A 68 -8.83 5.76 22.38
C VAL A 68 -9.15 7.10 21.71
N GLU A 69 -10.22 7.14 20.91
CA GLU A 69 -10.70 8.32 20.19
C GLU A 69 -10.97 9.54 21.10
N GLN A 70 -11.30 9.33 22.38
CA GLN A 70 -11.56 10.42 23.32
C GLN A 70 -10.31 11.23 23.67
N SER A 71 -9.14 10.61 23.53
CA SER A 71 -7.83 11.25 23.79
C SER A 71 -7.24 11.93 22.57
N ILE A 72 -7.85 11.75 21.38
CA ILE A 72 -7.30 12.23 20.12
C ILE A 72 -8.07 13.50 19.69
N PRO A 73 -7.38 14.64 19.53
CA PRO A 73 -8.01 15.86 19.07
C PRO A 73 -8.77 15.63 17.76
N ARG A 74 -10.01 16.13 17.71
CA ARG A 74 -10.89 16.11 16.52
C ARG A 74 -11.31 14.72 16.04
N MET A 75 -10.88 13.64 16.68
CA MET A 75 -11.38 12.29 16.38
C MET A 75 -12.85 12.20 16.79
N ARG A 76 -13.66 11.56 15.95
CA ARG A 76 -15.10 11.39 16.18
C ARG A 76 -15.60 9.98 15.94
N SER A 77 -14.73 9.09 15.48
CA SER A 77 -15.03 7.68 15.26
C SER A 77 -14.02 6.78 15.96
N PRO A 78 -14.33 5.48 16.12
CA PRO A 78 -13.35 4.51 16.61
C PRO A 78 -12.08 4.51 15.76
N VAL A 79 -10.96 4.33 16.44
CA VAL A 79 -9.64 4.17 15.81
C VAL A 79 -9.46 2.70 15.42
N TYR A 80 -8.85 2.48 14.26
CA TYR A 80 -8.47 1.16 13.80
C TYR A 80 -6.96 1.11 13.64
N GLU A 81 -6.39 0.02 14.11
CA GLU A 81 -5.01 -0.36 13.86
C GLU A 81 -4.98 -1.37 12.71
N LEU A 82 -4.24 -1.05 11.65
CA LEU A 82 -4.01 -1.90 10.51
C LEU A 82 -2.57 -2.40 10.59
N SER A 83 -2.39 -3.70 10.76
CA SER A 83 -1.09 -4.33 10.98
C SER A 83 -0.81 -5.36 9.89
N VAL A 84 0.27 -5.14 9.15
CA VAL A 84 0.71 -6.01 8.06
C VAL A 84 1.45 -7.19 8.65
N ARG A 85 1.03 -8.42 8.34
CA ARG A 85 1.77 -9.61 8.79
C ARG A 85 3.08 -9.74 8.04
N ASP A 86 4.03 -10.39 8.71
CA ASP A 86 5.34 -10.76 8.17
C ASP A 86 6.27 -9.57 7.86
N GLY A 87 5.94 -8.37 8.37
CA GLY A 87 6.81 -7.18 8.31
C GLY A 87 6.89 -6.50 6.95
N GLY A 88 6.05 -6.89 6.00
CA GLY A 88 6.01 -6.30 4.66
C GLY A 88 5.34 -4.93 4.59
N ILE A 89 5.43 -4.31 3.42
CA ILE A 89 4.81 -3.00 3.12
C ILE A 89 3.67 -3.19 2.12
N LEU A 90 2.54 -2.53 2.36
CA LEU A 90 1.47 -2.40 1.37
C LEU A 90 1.58 -1.02 0.70
N ASN A 91 2.09 -1.03 -0.52
CA ASN A 91 2.23 0.18 -1.32
C ASN A 91 0.87 0.60 -1.87
N GLU A 92 0.60 1.91 -1.90
CA GLU A 92 -0.63 2.51 -2.43
C GLU A 92 -1.92 1.87 -1.88
N SER A 93 -2.01 1.69 -0.56
CA SER A 93 -3.19 1.05 0.03
C SER A 93 -4.38 1.99 -0.02
N VAL A 94 -5.50 1.52 -0.56
CA VAL A 94 -6.78 2.21 -0.54
C VAL A 94 -7.53 1.82 0.73
N ILE A 95 -7.73 2.80 1.61
CA ILE A 95 -8.52 2.66 2.81
C ILE A 95 -9.93 3.17 2.54
N ARG A 96 -10.94 2.40 2.93
CA ARG A 96 -12.36 2.75 2.84
C ARG A 96 -12.99 2.59 4.21
N TYR A 97 -13.52 3.68 4.73
CA TYR A 97 -14.18 3.74 6.04
C TYR A 97 -15.64 4.13 5.84
N ARG A 98 -16.57 3.29 6.31
CA ARG A 98 -18.00 3.60 6.33
C ARG A 98 -18.30 4.65 7.39
N ILE A 99 -18.84 5.79 6.97
CA ILE A 99 -19.10 6.93 7.85
C ILE A 99 -20.15 6.53 8.91
N PRO A 100 -19.82 6.61 10.22
CA PRO A 100 -20.74 6.36 11.32
C PRO A 100 -21.97 7.25 11.24
N LYS A 101 -23.12 6.77 11.73
CA LYS A 101 -24.40 7.50 11.61
C LYS A 101 -24.33 8.89 12.22
N GLU A 102 -23.61 9.00 13.33
CA GLU A 102 -23.41 10.20 14.12
C GLU A 102 -22.64 11.29 13.34
N LEU A 103 -21.85 10.89 12.32
CA LEU A 103 -21.03 11.80 11.53
C LEU A 103 -21.63 12.13 10.16
N ARG A 104 -22.73 11.50 9.76
CA ARG A 104 -23.38 11.76 8.47
C ARG A 104 -24.06 13.12 8.39
N SER A 105 -24.41 13.70 9.54
CA SER A 105 -24.95 15.05 9.61
C SER A 105 -23.88 16.13 9.47
N ALA A 106 -22.59 15.78 9.64
CA ALA A 106 -21.51 16.73 9.45
C ALA A 106 -21.33 17.01 7.95
N PRO A 107 -21.06 18.27 7.55
CA PRO A 107 -20.71 18.59 6.18
C PRO A 107 -19.53 17.74 5.68
N PRO A 108 -19.63 17.07 4.52
CA PRO A 108 -18.61 16.14 4.02
C PRO A 108 -17.22 16.76 3.90
N HIS A 109 -17.15 18.04 3.50
CA HIS A 109 -15.89 18.79 3.38
C HIS A 109 -15.18 19.05 4.73
N LEU A 110 -15.84 18.80 5.86
CA LEU A 110 -15.25 18.88 7.19
C LEU A 110 -14.75 17.53 7.71
N LEU A 111 -15.13 16.42 7.07
CA LEU A 111 -14.69 15.08 7.46
C LEU A 111 -13.31 14.78 6.88
N THR A 112 -12.43 14.25 7.72
CA THR A 112 -11.06 13.89 7.33
C THR A 112 -10.60 12.66 8.09
N PHE A 113 -9.74 11.87 7.48
CA PHE A 113 -8.99 10.86 8.19
C PHE A 113 -7.92 11.49 9.05
N ILE A 114 -7.83 11.00 10.28
CA ILE A 114 -6.78 11.33 11.23
C ILE A 114 -5.96 10.07 11.42
N VAL A 115 -4.66 10.16 11.15
CA VAL A 115 -3.71 9.06 11.24
C VAL A 115 -2.63 9.37 12.27
N PHE A 116 -2.10 8.32 12.90
CA PHE A 116 -0.94 8.45 13.76
C PHE A 116 0.34 8.43 12.93
N ASP A 117 1.11 9.52 12.98
CA ASP A 117 2.43 9.59 12.38
C ASP A 117 3.49 9.15 13.40
N THR A 118 4.12 8.01 13.11
CA THR A 118 5.15 7.43 13.96
C THR A 118 6.46 8.24 13.98
N LYS A 119 6.70 9.11 12.99
CA LYS A 119 7.90 9.95 12.94
C LYS A 119 7.80 11.14 13.91
N THR A 120 6.63 11.77 13.95
CA THR A 120 6.35 12.93 14.81
C THR A 120 5.69 12.54 16.13
N LEU A 121 5.31 11.26 16.29
CA LEU A 121 4.54 10.72 17.42
C LEU A 121 3.26 11.52 17.68
N SER A 122 2.60 11.94 16.61
CA SER A 122 1.46 12.84 16.67
C SER A 122 0.34 12.40 15.71
N TRP A 123 -0.88 12.86 15.99
CA TRP A 123 -2.03 12.62 15.13
C TRP A 123 -2.14 13.73 14.09
N THR A 124 -2.22 13.35 12.82
CA THR A 124 -2.25 14.28 11.69
C THR A 124 -3.43 13.98 10.77
N SER A 125 -4.02 15.03 10.19
CA SER A 125 -5.07 14.87 9.18
C SER A 125 -4.46 14.59 7.82
N ILE A 126 -5.08 13.72 7.04
CA ILE A 126 -4.65 13.40 5.66
C ILE A 126 -5.73 13.72 4.64
N PRO A 127 -5.35 13.98 3.37
CA PRO A 127 -6.31 14.14 2.28
C PRO A 127 -7.29 12.97 2.21
N THR A 128 -8.58 13.28 2.22
CA THR A 128 -9.66 12.29 2.30
C THR A 128 -10.72 12.62 1.26
N THR A 129 -11.12 11.61 0.49
CA THR A 129 -12.20 11.71 -0.49
C THR A 129 -13.47 11.11 0.11
N ILE A 130 -14.55 11.89 0.12
CA ILE A 130 -15.86 11.45 0.62
C ILE A 130 -16.77 11.10 -0.56
N ASP A 131 -17.26 9.85 -0.59
CA ASP A 131 -18.37 9.43 -1.45
C ASP A 131 -19.67 9.56 -0.66
N GLU A 132 -20.37 10.67 -0.85
CA GLU A 132 -21.65 10.97 -0.16
C GLU A 132 -22.73 9.93 -0.48
N LYS A 133 -22.75 9.40 -1.71
CA LYS A 133 -23.77 8.43 -2.13
C LYS A 133 -23.61 7.09 -1.42
N LYS A 134 -22.35 6.68 -1.17
CA LYS A 134 -22.04 5.43 -0.49
C LYS A 134 -21.79 5.59 1.00
N GLU A 135 -21.74 6.83 1.48
CA GLU A 135 -21.40 7.19 2.86
C GLU A 135 -20.03 6.61 3.28
N VAL A 136 -19.03 6.75 2.40
CA VAL A 136 -17.68 6.20 2.60
C VAL A 136 -16.63 7.30 2.49
N ALA A 137 -15.74 7.35 3.47
CA ALA A 137 -14.49 8.10 3.41
C ALA A 137 -13.38 7.22 2.83
N SER A 138 -12.52 7.78 1.98
CA SER A 138 -11.45 7.04 1.32
C SER A 138 -10.15 7.84 1.19
N ALA A 139 -9.02 7.15 1.30
CA ALA A 139 -7.70 7.72 1.11
C ALA A 139 -6.73 6.65 0.63
N THR A 140 -5.72 7.09 -0.11
CA THR A 140 -4.62 6.23 -0.55
C THR A 140 -3.41 6.55 0.31
N VAL A 141 -2.96 5.58 1.11
CA VAL A 141 -1.81 5.73 2.00
C VAL A 141 -1.01 4.43 2.05
N PRO A 142 0.33 4.48 2.10
CA PRO A 142 1.12 3.28 2.32
C PRO A 142 0.97 2.78 3.75
N ILE A 143 1.02 1.45 3.95
CA ILE A 143 1.02 0.82 5.27
C ILE A 143 2.38 0.11 5.43
N HIS A 144 3.28 0.72 6.21
CA HIS A 144 4.68 0.27 6.31
C HIS A 144 4.91 -0.85 7.34
N GLN A 145 3.95 -1.10 8.22
CA GLN A 145 3.94 -2.18 9.22
C GLN A 145 2.65 -2.06 10.02
N VAL A 146 2.45 -0.88 10.60
CA VAL A 146 1.25 -0.51 11.36
C VAL A 146 0.78 0.86 10.89
N LEU A 147 -0.53 1.01 10.72
CA LEU A 147 -1.19 2.28 10.53
C LEU A 147 -2.36 2.37 11.49
N MET A 148 -2.39 3.41 12.32
CA MET A 148 -3.57 3.75 13.11
C MET A 148 -4.33 4.87 12.42
N ILE A 149 -5.63 4.67 12.20
CA ILE A 149 -6.49 5.61 11.48
C ILE A 149 -7.89 5.65 12.08
N GLY A 150 -8.47 6.83 12.09
CA GLY A 150 -9.87 7.04 12.39
C GLY A 150 -10.43 8.22 11.60
N LEU A 151 -11.73 8.46 11.74
CA LEU A 151 -12.44 9.56 11.10
C LEU A 151 -12.69 10.67 12.11
N GLY A 152 -12.42 11.90 11.71
CA GLY A 152 -12.60 13.07 12.54
C GLY A 152 -13.01 14.29 11.72
N THR A 153 -12.90 15.45 12.34
CA THR A 153 -13.18 16.75 11.73
C THR A 153 -11.90 17.57 11.51
N ILE A 154 -11.91 18.47 10.54
CA ILE A 154 -10.77 19.37 10.28
C ILE A 154 -10.61 20.41 11.41
N PHE A 155 -11.69 20.73 12.14
CA PHE A 155 -11.73 21.71 13.23
C PHE A 155 -12.17 21.07 14.55
#